data_AF-A0AAD6T6X7-F1
#
_entry.id   AF-A0AAD6T6X7-F1
#
_cell.length_a   1.000
_cell.length_b   1.000
_cell.length_c   1.000
_cell.angle_alpha   90.00
_cell.angle_beta   90.00
_cell.angle_gamma   90.00
#
_symmetry.space_group_name_H-M   'P 1'
#
loop_
_entity.id
_entity.type
_entity.pdbx_description
1 polymer ?
#
loop_
_entity_poly.entity_id
_entity_poly.type
_entity_poly.pdbx_seq_one_letter_code
_entity_poly.pdbx_strand_id
1 'polypeptide(L)'
;MYASARSIVRRLVHNDLPMGAARLFFSLLLFVISIVVGAYCVKIWTKHNSAQKHLRQNLPSGVSASLKYGDIRTTAILLFLANNLVTFLASNIAMIIVQDIFKIIPSSLLRRFKIALPDSTATLPHQAVAMLVSTTCFIVAAAFHTDFVFNRSGAVDVHQGGAALPTSAIQATLDRLGIVLRYRDVSYIRVSAEMPWLAVFFAVGATVATYVGWYKSRRAPPTPPAAEESATESVEVVEVVEVEKSSELGEKHDV
;
A
#
# COMPACT_ATOMS: atom_id res chain seq x y z
N MET A 1 -0.16 -30.84 0.73
CA MET A 1 0.27 -29.42 0.74
C MET A 1 0.74 -28.92 -0.64
N TYR A 2 1.63 -29.63 -1.35
CA TYR A 2 2.14 -29.22 -2.69
C TYR A 2 1.07 -29.05 -3.79
N ALA A 3 0.02 -29.88 -3.81
CA ALA A 3 -1.06 -29.76 -4.80
C ALA A 3 -1.83 -28.43 -4.70
N SER A 4 -1.92 -27.83 -3.50
CA SER A 4 -2.58 -26.56 -3.25
C SER A 4 -1.74 -25.37 -3.74
N ALA A 5 -0.42 -25.39 -3.52
CA ALA A 5 0.46 -24.33 -4.02
C ALA A 5 0.44 -24.24 -5.56
N ARG A 6 0.43 -25.38 -6.26
CA ARG A 6 0.42 -25.42 -7.73
C ARG A 6 -0.87 -24.85 -8.32
N SER A 7 -2.02 -25.08 -7.67
CA SER A 7 -3.30 -24.55 -8.14
C SER A 7 -3.39 -23.04 -7.92
N ILE A 8 -2.81 -22.51 -6.83
CA ILE A 8 -2.73 -21.06 -6.57
C ILE A 8 -1.84 -20.37 -7.61
N VAL A 9 -0.65 -20.92 -7.89
CA VAL A 9 0.25 -20.36 -8.92
C VAL A 9 -0.41 -20.39 -10.30
N ARG A 10 -1.11 -21.48 -10.66
CA ARG A 10 -1.81 -21.56 -11.93
C ARG A 10 -2.89 -20.47 -12.06
N ARG A 11 -3.67 -20.24 -11.00
CA ARG A 11 -4.66 -19.15 -10.96
C ARG A 11 -3.99 -17.79 -11.07
N LEU A 12 -2.92 -17.53 -10.32
CA LEU A 12 -2.14 -16.28 -10.42
C LEU A 12 -1.67 -15.97 -11.84
N VAL A 13 -1.21 -16.99 -12.58
CA VAL A 13 -0.69 -16.85 -13.95
C VAL A 13 -1.82 -16.72 -14.99
N HIS A 14 -2.96 -17.38 -14.78
CA HIS A 14 -4.08 -17.42 -15.75
C HIS A 14 -5.23 -16.47 -15.40
N ASN A 15 -5.00 -15.45 -14.58
CA ASN A 15 -6.04 -14.45 -14.32
C ASN A 15 -6.20 -13.56 -15.55
N ASP A 16 -7.45 -13.33 -15.97
CA ASP A 16 -7.81 -12.39 -17.04
C ASP A 16 -7.51 -10.91 -16.68
N LEU A 17 -7.08 -10.66 -15.43
CA LEU A 17 -6.71 -9.34 -14.94
C LEU A 17 -5.39 -8.86 -15.57
N PRO A 18 -5.39 -7.69 -16.25
CA PRO A 18 -4.19 -7.18 -16.88
C PRO A 18 -3.12 -6.89 -15.82
N MET A 19 -2.01 -7.63 -15.90
CA MET A 19 -0.86 -7.52 -14.99
C MET A 19 -1.18 -7.80 -13.51
N GLY A 20 -2.20 -8.62 -13.22
CA GLY A 20 -2.63 -8.90 -11.84
C GLY A 20 -1.50 -9.40 -10.92
N ALA A 21 -0.69 -10.35 -11.40
CA ALA A 21 0.42 -10.91 -10.62
C ALA A 21 1.51 -9.86 -10.29
N ALA A 22 1.90 -9.03 -11.26
CA ALA A 22 2.90 -7.98 -11.05
C ALA A 22 2.40 -6.92 -10.07
N ARG A 23 1.16 -6.46 -10.24
CA ARG A 23 0.52 -5.50 -9.31
C ARG A 23 0.49 -6.03 -7.89
N LEU A 24 0.04 -7.27 -7.70
CA LEU A 24 -0.01 -7.91 -6.38
C LEU A 24 1.39 -8.01 -5.77
N PHE A 25 2.38 -8.46 -6.54
CA PHE A 25 3.76 -8.62 -6.07
C PHE A 25 4.35 -7.30 -5.57
N PHE A 26 4.31 -6.25 -6.40
CA PHE A 26 4.84 -4.94 -6.02
C PHE A 26 4.09 -4.32 -4.85
N SER A 27 2.75 -4.38 -4.85
CA SER A 27 1.93 -3.84 -3.76
C SER A 27 2.16 -4.57 -2.43
N LEU A 28 2.37 -5.89 -2.45
CA LEU A 28 2.64 -6.68 -1.25
C LEU A 28 4.03 -6.37 -0.67
N LEU A 29 5.07 -6.31 -1.50
CA LEU A 29 6.42 -5.94 -1.05
C LEU A 29 6.46 -4.51 -0.53
N LEU A 30 5.80 -3.59 -1.22
CA LEU A 30 5.63 -2.22 -0.79
C LEU A 30 4.97 -2.16 0.59
N PHE A 31 3.86 -2.88 0.79
CA PHE A 31 3.15 -2.93 2.06
C PHE A 31 4.07 -3.39 3.21
N VAL A 32 4.79 -4.50 3.03
CA VAL A 32 5.69 -5.04 4.07
C VAL A 32 6.82 -4.06 4.39
N ILE A 33 7.49 -3.52 3.37
CA ILE A 33 8.63 -2.61 3.57
C ILE A 33 8.16 -1.28 4.17
N SER A 34 7.00 -0.78 3.77
CA SER A 34 6.43 0.43 4.34
C SER A 34 6.05 0.30 5.82
N ILE A 35 5.64 -0.89 6.30
CA ILE A 35 5.48 -1.13 7.75
C ILE A 35 6.82 -0.95 8.47
N VAL A 36 7.90 -1.49 7.91
CA VAL A 36 9.24 -1.35 8.48
C VAL A 36 9.68 0.11 8.51
N VAL A 37 9.48 0.86 7.42
CA VAL A 37 9.74 2.32 7.37
C VAL A 37 8.95 3.06 8.43
N GLY A 38 7.65 2.78 8.56
CA GLY A 38 6.78 3.37 9.57
C GLY A 38 7.27 3.11 11.01
N ALA A 39 7.75 1.89 11.28
CA ALA A 39 8.33 1.54 12.57
C ALA A 39 9.60 2.34 12.89
N TYR A 40 10.46 2.60 11.90
CA TYR A 40 11.64 3.46 12.09
C TYR A 40 11.26 4.91 12.41
N CYS A 41 10.23 5.48 11.74
CA CYS A 41 9.73 6.82 12.08
C CYS A 41 9.29 6.91 13.55
N VAL A 42 8.58 5.90 14.05
CA VAL A 42 8.16 5.84 15.47
C VAL A 42 9.37 5.65 16.41
N LYS A 43 10.37 4.86 16.00
CA LYS A 43 11.59 4.64 16.78
C LYS A 43 12.41 5.92 16.99
N ILE A 44 12.46 6.82 16.01
CA ILE A 44 13.10 8.14 16.17
C ILE A 44 12.44 8.91 17.32
N TRP A 45 11.11 8.87 17.41
CA TRP A 45 10.35 9.56 18.46
C TRP A 45 10.68 9.04 19.86
N THR A 46 10.63 7.71 20.03
CA THR A 46 10.86 7.09 21.34
C THR A 46 12.30 7.29 21.80
N LYS A 47 13.27 7.22 20.87
CA LYS A 47 14.68 7.48 21.16
C LYS A 47 14.96 8.94 21.49
N HIS A 48 14.31 9.88 20.81
CA HIS A 48 14.45 11.29 21.13
C HIS A 48 13.95 11.62 22.55
N ASN A 49 12.76 11.15 22.93
CA ASN A 49 12.24 11.36 24.28
C ASN A 49 13.12 10.72 25.36
N SER A 50 13.69 9.56 25.05
CA SER A 50 14.64 8.87 25.94
C SER A 50 15.93 9.67 26.11
N ALA A 51 16.49 10.21 25.02
CA ALA A 51 17.69 11.05 25.06
C ALA A 51 17.44 12.35 25.83
N GLN A 52 16.28 12.98 25.64
CA GLN A 52 15.91 14.18 26.38
C GLN A 52 15.72 13.90 27.89
N LYS A 53 15.11 12.76 28.24
CA LYS A 53 14.98 12.33 29.64
C LYS A 53 16.35 12.06 30.26
N HIS A 54 17.23 11.34 29.57
CA HIS A 54 18.59 11.08 30.05
C HIS A 54 19.41 12.35 30.20
N LEU A 55 19.28 13.31 29.29
CA LEU A 55 19.94 14.60 29.47
C LEU A 55 19.45 15.29 30.74
N ARG A 56 18.12 15.42 30.91
CA ARG A 56 17.53 16.08 32.09
C ARG A 56 17.93 15.42 33.41
N GLN A 57 18.10 14.10 33.43
CA GLN A 57 18.51 13.36 34.62
C GLN A 57 19.98 13.55 35.01
N ASN A 58 20.84 13.92 34.05
CA ASN A 58 22.29 14.08 34.27
C ASN A 58 22.72 15.55 34.37
N LEU A 59 21.79 16.51 34.28
CA LEU A 59 22.10 17.92 34.44
C LEU A 59 22.17 18.30 35.94
N PRO A 60 23.09 19.21 36.31
CA PRO A 60 23.11 19.79 37.64
C PRO A 60 21.80 20.53 37.96
N SER A 61 21.42 20.56 39.24
CA SER A 61 20.30 21.35 39.73
C SER A 61 20.43 22.82 39.30
N GLY A 62 19.35 23.39 38.74
CA GLY A 62 19.33 24.77 38.26
C GLY A 62 19.76 24.97 36.79
N VAL A 63 20.15 23.89 36.10
CA VAL A 63 20.41 23.89 34.65
C VAL A 63 19.28 23.17 33.92
N SER A 64 18.66 23.84 32.95
CA SER A 64 17.68 23.23 32.05
C SER A 64 18.26 23.14 30.64
N ALA A 65 18.23 21.95 30.03
CA ALA A 65 18.58 21.78 28.64
C ALA A 65 17.40 21.25 27.83
N SER A 66 17.24 21.79 26.63
CA SER A 66 16.25 21.37 25.65
C SER A 66 16.95 21.03 24.34
N LEU A 67 16.77 19.79 23.89
CA LEU A 67 17.21 19.33 22.58
C LEU A 67 16.21 19.83 21.53
N LYS A 68 16.61 20.80 20.70
CA LYS A 68 15.81 21.28 19.56
C LYS A 68 15.94 20.29 18.39
N TYR A 69 14.98 19.37 18.31
CA TYR A 69 14.82 18.39 17.20
C TYR A 69 13.51 18.61 16.45
N GLY A 70 12.94 19.82 16.53
CA GLY A 70 11.64 20.16 15.90
C GLY A 70 11.65 19.88 14.39
N ASP A 71 12.76 20.18 13.72
CA ASP A 71 12.87 20.06 12.28
C ASP A 71 12.87 18.60 11.82
N ILE A 72 13.71 17.76 12.43
CA ILE A 72 13.79 16.33 12.10
C ILE A 72 12.49 15.60 12.48
N ARG A 73 11.83 16.02 13.56
CA ARG A 73 10.52 15.50 13.95
C ARG A 73 9.46 15.83 12.91
N THR A 74 9.43 17.07 12.43
CA THR A 74 8.49 17.50 11.38
C THR A 74 8.68 16.71 10.10
N THR A 75 9.93 16.55 9.63
CA THR A 75 10.19 15.76 8.40
C THR A 75 9.87 14.28 8.59
N ALA A 76 10.15 13.70 9.76
CA ALA A 76 9.79 12.31 10.07
C ALA A 76 8.26 12.10 10.10
N ILE A 77 7.49 13.07 10.61
CA ILE A 77 6.01 13.04 10.56
C ILE A 77 5.52 13.10 9.12
N LEU A 78 6.06 14.02 8.30
CA LEU A 78 5.67 14.13 6.89
C LEU A 78 5.97 12.84 6.12
N LEU A 79 7.15 12.26 6.35
CA LEU A 79 7.54 10.97 5.80
C LEU A 79 6.59 9.84 6.25
N PHE A 80 6.25 9.81 7.54
CA PHE A 80 5.33 8.82 8.10
C PHE A 80 3.94 8.94 7.46
N LEU A 81 3.40 10.15 7.33
CA LEU A 81 2.08 10.38 6.73
C LEU A 81 2.07 9.96 5.25
N ALA A 82 3.08 10.36 4.48
CA ALA A 82 3.18 9.98 3.07
C ALA A 82 3.35 8.47 2.88
N ASN A 83 4.17 7.83 3.72
CA ASN A 83 4.34 6.37 3.73
C ASN A 83 3.03 5.64 4.08
N ASN A 84 2.29 6.11 5.09
CA ASN A 84 1.00 5.50 5.46
C ASN A 84 -0.04 5.62 4.35
N LEU A 85 -0.08 6.75 3.64
CA LEU A 85 -0.98 6.92 2.50
C LEU A 85 -0.68 5.89 1.40
N VAL A 86 0.58 5.74 1.01
CA VAL A 86 1.01 4.72 0.03
C VAL A 86 0.74 3.30 0.53
N THR A 87 1.01 3.02 1.81
CA THR A 87 0.77 1.71 2.44
C THR A 87 -0.71 1.34 2.39
N PHE A 88 -1.58 2.30 2.72
CA PHE A 88 -3.03 2.13 2.69
C PHE A 88 -3.54 1.87 1.28
N LEU A 89 -3.06 2.62 0.28
CA LEU A 89 -3.43 2.38 -1.11
C LEU A 89 -2.94 1.02 -1.60
N ALA A 90 -1.68 0.67 -1.30
CA ALA A 90 -1.09 -0.60 -1.67
C ALA A 90 -1.82 -1.80 -1.05
N SER A 91 -2.20 -1.70 0.23
CA SER A 91 -2.94 -2.76 0.93
C SER A 91 -4.35 -2.93 0.37
N ASN A 92 -5.07 -1.83 0.06
CA ASN A 92 -6.37 -1.89 -0.58
C ASN A 92 -6.30 -2.54 -1.97
N ILE A 93 -5.32 -2.14 -2.80
CA ILE A 93 -5.14 -2.73 -4.13
C ILE A 93 -4.80 -4.22 -4.04
N ALA A 94 -3.88 -4.59 -3.14
CA ALA A 94 -3.53 -5.98 -2.90
C ALA A 94 -4.74 -6.79 -2.43
N MET A 95 -5.55 -6.25 -1.51
CA MET A 95 -6.77 -6.88 -1.01
C MET A 95 -7.79 -7.12 -2.11
N ILE A 96 -8.05 -6.14 -2.97
CA ILE A 96 -8.97 -6.27 -4.12
C ILE A 96 -8.49 -7.38 -5.07
N ILE A 97 -7.20 -7.39 -5.40
CA ILE A 97 -6.64 -8.43 -6.29
C ILE A 97 -6.74 -9.81 -5.64
N VAL A 98 -6.44 -9.95 -4.34
CA VAL A 98 -6.56 -11.21 -3.61
C VAL A 98 -8.02 -11.68 -3.59
N GLN A 99 -8.98 -10.78 -3.35
CA GLN A 99 -10.40 -11.09 -3.40
C GLN A 99 -10.82 -11.62 -4.77
N ASP A 100 -10.36 -10.99 -5.86
CA ASP A 100 -10.64 -11.42 -7.23
C ASP A 100 -10.06 -12.82 -7.53
N ILE A 101 -8.82 -13.09 -7.09
CA ILE A 101 -8.11 -14.36 -7.34
C ILE A 101 -8.75 -15.53 -6.61
N PHE A 102 -9.05 -15.34 -5.32
CA PHE A 102 -9.53 -16.41 -4.46
C PHE A 102 -11.06 -16.53 -4.44
N LYS A 103 -11.78 -15.58 -5.07
CA LYS A 103 -13.24 -15.51 -5.05
C LYS A 103 -13.79 -15.67 -3.63
N ILE A 104 -13.12 -15.03 -2.66
CA ILE A 104 -13.37 -15.20 -1.22
C ILE A 104 -14.81 -14.88 -0.87
N ILE A 105 -15.38 -13.90 -1.55
CA ILE A 105 -16.77 -13.51 -1.36
C ILE A 105 -17.61 -14.27 -2.39
N PRO A 106 -18.36 -15.31 -1.99
CA PRO A 106 -19.26 -15.99 -2.91
C PRO A 106 -20.31 -15.01 -3.43
N SER A 107 -20.59 -15.08 -4.73
CA SER A 107 -21.56 -14.22 -5.43
C SER A 107 -22.95 -14.23 -4.81
N SER A 108 -23.30 -15.28 -4.08
CA SER A 108 -24.55 -15.40 -3.31
C SER A 108 -24.63 -14.40 -2.15
N LEU A 109 -23.54 -14.17 -1.40
CA LEU A 109 -23.52 -13.18 -0.31
C LEU A 109 -23.63 -11.76 -0.86
N LEU A 110 -22.96 -11.48 -1.97
CA LEU A 110 -23.00 -10.18 -2.65
C LEU A 110 -24.41 -9.81 -3.11
N ARG A 111 -25.10 -10.78 -3.71
CA ARG A 111 -26.51 -10.63 -4.10
C ARG A 111 -27.41 -10.41 -2.87
N ARG A 112 -27.15 -11.11 -1.76
CA ARG A 112 -27.93 -10.98 -0.52
C ARG A 112 -27.79 -9.60 0.14
N PHE A 113 -26.59 -9.03 0.11
CA PHE A 113 -26.34 -7.69 0.68
C PHE A 113 -26.64 -6.54 -0.30
N LYS A 114 -27.07 -6.83 -1.54
CA LYS A 114 -27.27 -5.85 -2.61
C LYS A 114 -26.05 -4.94 -2.81
N ILE A 115 -24.86 -5.44 -2.47
CA ILE A 115 -23.61 -4.73 -2.70
C ILE A 115 -23.24 -5.02 -4.15
N ALA A 116 -23.51 -4.05 -5.03
CA ALA A 116 -22.92 -4.07 -6.36
C ALA A 116 -21.41 -3.98 -6.17
N LEU A 117 -20.68 -5.08 -6.43
CA LEU A 117 -19.24 -4.98 -6.56
C LEU A 117 -18.99 -4.01 -7.72
N PRO A 118 -18.30 -2.89 -7.48
CA PRO A 118 -17.80 -2.13 -8.60
C PRO A 118 -16.92 -3.08 -9.40
N ASP A 119 -17.18 -3.22 -10.70
CA ASP A 119 -16.31 -3.97 -11.59
C ASP A 119 -14.87 -3.55 -11.29
N SER A 120 -14.00 -4.52 -11.01
CA SER A 120 -12.60 -4.28 -10.63
C SER A 120 -11.92 -3.32 -11.62
N THR A 121 -12.33 -3.39 -12.90
CA THR A 121 -11.95 -2.51 -14.00
C THR A 121 -12.45 -1.07 -13.92
N ALA A 122 -13.60 -0.79 -13.29
CA ALA A 122 -14.15 0.56 -13.15
C ALA A 122 -13.35 1.43 -12.16
N THR A 123 -12.75 0.83 -11.13
CA THR A 123 -11.95 1.57 -10.13
C THR A 123 -10.47 1.72 -10.51
N LEU A 124 -9.99 0.99 -11.53
CA LEU A 124 -8.60 1.05 -11.99
C LEU A 124 -8.05 2.46 -12.30
N PRO A 125 -8.76 3.38 -13.00
CA PRO A 125 -8.26 4.74 -13.22
C PRO A 125 -7.99 5.48 -11.91
N HIS A 126 -8.92 5.38 -10.95
CA HIS A 126 -8.80 6.04 -9.65
C HIS A 126 -7.64 5.47 -8.85
N GLN A 127 -7.46 4.14 -8.87
CA GLN A 127 -6.32 3.48 -8.23
C GLN A 127 -4.98 3.93 -8.85
N ALA A 128 -4.91 4.03 -10.18
CA ALA A 128 -3.70 4.45 -10.89
C ALA A 128 -3.32 5.90 -10.55
N VAL A 129 -4.27 6.83 -10.61
CA VAL A 129 -4.03 8.24 -10.27
C VAL A 129 -3.69 8.40 -8.79
N ALA A 130 -4.43 7.75 -7.89
CA ALA A 130 -4.15 7.82 -6.46
C ALA A 130 -2.77 7.24 -6.09
N MET A 131 -2.37 6.13 -6.71
CA MET A 131 -1.02 5.57 -6.53
C MET A 131 0.06 6.50 -7.08
N LEU A 132 -0.15 7.13 -8.24
CA LEU A 132 0.80 8.08 -8.81
C LEU A 132 1.02 9.29 -7.89
N VAL A 133 -0.07 9.92 -7.45
CA VAL A 133 -0.03 11.10 -6.57
C VAL A 133 0.62 10.74 -5.23
N SER A 134 0.18 9.66 -4.58
CA SER A 134 0.73 9.24 -3.29
C SER A 134 2.21 8.84 -3.38
N THR A 135 2.62 8.12 -4.44
CA THR A 135 4.03 7.77 -4.69
C THR A 135 4.87 9.02 -4.90
N THR A 136 4.36 10.01 -5.63
CA THR A 136 5.05 11.29 -5.84
C THR A 136 5.22 12.04 -4.53
N CYS A 137 4.16 12.17 -3.73
CA CYS A 137 4.24 12.77 -2.39
C CYS A 137 5.23 12.03 -1.49
N PHE A 138 5.27 10.70 -1.56
CA PHE A 138 6.20 9.89 -0.78
C PHE A 138 7.66 10.09 -1.20
N ILE A 139 7.95 10.15 -2.50
CA ILE A 139 9.29 10.47 -3.02
C ILE A 139 9.75 11.84 -2.52
N VAL A 140 8.89 12.85 -2.62
CA VAL A 140 9.21 14.21 -2.14
C VAL A 140 9.48 14.20 -0.65
N ALA A 141 8.64 13.55 0.15
CA ALA A 141 8.84 13.46 1.61
C ALA A 141 10.14 12.71 1.97
N ALA A 142 10.46 11.62 1.26
CA ALA A 142 11.69 10.86 1.45
C ALA A 142 12.93 11.67 1.08
N ALA A 143 12.90 12.40 -0.04
CA ALA A 143 13.97 13.27 -0.47
C ALA A 143 14.23 14.39 0.55
N PHE A 144 13.17 15.07 1.00
CA PHE A 144 13.28 16.10 2.05
C PHE A 144 13.83 15.54 3.36
N HIS A 145 13.33 14.39 3.84
CA HIS A 145 13.83 13.78 5.07
C HIS A 145 15.31 13.40 4.94
N THR A 146 15.70 12.82 3.79
CA THR A 146 17.09 12.45 3.49
C THR A 146 18.01 13.68 3.50
N ASP A 147 17.64 14.73 2.76
CA ASP A 147 18.38 15.99 2.73
C ASP A 147 18.59 16.57 4.13
N PHE A 148 17.52 16.61 4.94
CA PHE A 148 17.60 17.10 6.32
C PHE A 148 18.53 16.25 7.19
N VAL A 149 18.48 14.92 7.09
CA VAL A 149 19.32 14.03 7.90
C VAL A 149 20.81 14.18 7.57
N PHE A 150 21.16 14.36 6.29
CA PHE A 150 22.55 14.46 5.87
C PHE A 150 23.15 15.86 6.00
N ASN A 151 22.34 16.92 5.84
CA ASN A 151 22.82 18.30 5.81
C ASN A 151 22.61 19.09 7.11
N ARG A 152 21.78 18.61 8.05
CA ARG A 152 21.47 19.33 9.29
C ARG A 152 22.00 18.63 10.55
N SER A 153 22.07 19.39 11.63
CA SER A 153 22.38 18.93 12.98
C SER A 153 21.36 19.48 13.96
N GLY A 154 21.15 18.77 15.07
CA GLY A 154 20.35 19.26 16.18
C GLY A 154 21.03 20.42 16.90
N ALA A 155 20.22 21.28 17.51
CA ALA A 155 20.68 22.32 18.42
C ALA A 155 20.32 21.96 19.86
N VAL A 156 21.12 22.43 20.82
CA VAL A 156 20.82 22.29 22.24
C VAL A 156 20.72 23.69 22.82
N ASP A 157 19.55 24.02 23.35
CA ASP A 157 19.38 25.20 24.17
C ASP A 157 19.63 24.83 25.61
N VAL A 158 20.52 25.54 26.29
CA VAL A 158 20.78 25.34 27.70
C VAL A 158 20.65 26.66 28.42
N HIS A 159 19.91 26.63 29.53
CA HIS A 159 19.71 27.76 30.41
C HIS A 159 20.18 27.41 31.81
N GLN A 160 20.86 28.35 32.47
CA GLN A 160 21.21 28.28 33.88
C GLN A 160 20.75 29.56 34.55
N GLY A 161 19.84 29.46 35.53
CA GLY A 161 19.26 30.63 36.19
C GLY A 161 18.56 31.61 35.24
N GLY A 162 18.02 31.11 34.12
CA GLY A 162 17.37 31.94 33.08
C GLY A 162 18.30 32.50 32.00
N ALA A 163 19.62 32.49 32.19
CA ALA A 163 20.58 32.93 31.18
C ALA A 163 20.91 31.79 30.21
N ALA A 164 20.97 32.08 28.91
CA ALA A 164 21.40 31.13 27.89
C ALA A 164 22.91 30.89 27.99
N LEU A 165 23.33 29.63 28.07
CA LEU A 165 24.73 29.24 28.08
C LEU A 165 25.24 28.99 26.65
N PRO A 166 26.50 29.33 26.35
CA PRO A 166 27.09 29.00 25.05
C PRO A 166 27.24 27.49 24.88
N THR A 167 26.95 26.98 23.67
CA THR A 167 26.97 25.55 23.34
C THR A 167 28.31 24.87 23.64
N SER A 168 29.42 25.61 23.57
CA SER A 168 30.77 25.12 23.88
C SER A 168 30.90 24.62 25.33
N ALA A 169 30.17 25.20 26.28
CA ALA A 169 30.21 24.79 27.68
C ALA A 169 29.56 23.42 27.93
N ILE A 170 28.61 23.03 27.07
CA ILE A 170 27.84 21.79 27.23
C ILE A 170 28.35 20.66 26.33
N GLN A 171 29.16 20.98 25.31
CA GLN A 171 29.70 19.98 24.39
C GLN A 171 30.45 18.86 25.14
N ALA A 172 31.29 19.20 26.11
CA ALA A 172 32.01 18.21 26.91
C ALA A 172 31.06 17.29 27.70
N THR A 173 29.93 17.81 28.17
CA THR A 173 28.90 17.02 28.87
C THR A 173 28.14 16.13 27.89
N LEU A 174 27.80 16.64 26.71
CA LEU A 174 27.14 15.84 25.66
C LEU A 174 28.04 14.70 25.19
N ASP A 175 29.33 14.97 25.00
CA ASP A 175 30.31 13.97 24.58
C ASP A 175 30.47 12.87 25.66
N ARG A 176 30.50 13.25 26.94
CA ARG A 176 30.50 12.30 28.08
C ARG A 176 29.23 11.45 28.14
N LEU A 177 28.09 12.01 27.76
CA LEU A 177 26.81 11.31 27.69
C LEU A 177 26.63 10.53 26.38
N GLY A 178 27.58 10.63 25.43
CA GLY A 178 27.48 10.01 24.11
C GLY A 178 26.33 10.56 23.26
N ILE A 179 25.88 11.79 23.52
CA ILE A 179 24.80 12.44 22.77
C ILE A 179 25.40 13.14 21.55
N VAL A 180 25.12 12.60 20.37
CA VAL A 180 25.59 13.15 19.11
C VAL A 180 24.54 14.09 18.51
N LEU A 181 24.95 15.32 18.17
CA LEU A 181 24.07 16.34 17.58
C LEU A 181 23.89 16.19 16.07
N ARG A 182 24.87 15.60 15.39
CA ARG A 182 24.78 15.42 13.94
C ARG A 182 23.88 14.24 13.61
N TYR A 183 22.82 14.48 12.84
CA TYR A 183 21.80 13.47 12.56
C TYR A 183 22.34 12.23 11.84
N ARG A 184 23.20 12.42 10.83
CA ARG A 184 23.82 11.31 10.06
C ARG A 184 24.67 10.34 10.91
N ASP A 185 25.21 10.82 12.02
CA ASP A 185 26.11 10.04 12.89
C ASP A 185 25.28 9.15 13.85
N VAL A 186 23.96 9.38 13.93
CA VAL A 186 23.03 8.61 14.74
C VAL A 186 22.43 7.47 13.90
N SER A 187 22.86 6.23 14.17
CA SER A 187 22.55 5.06 13.33
C SER A 187 21.06 4.86 13.03
N TYR A 188 20.17 5.06 14.00
CA TYR A 188 18.73 4.89 13.77
C TYR A 188 18.11 5.99 12.90
N ILE A 189 18.65 7.20 12.92
CA ILE A 189 18.22 8.32 12.06
C ILE A 189 18.77 8.11 10.64
N ARG A 190 20.00 7.63 10.53
CA ARG A 190 20.59 7.27 9.25
C ARG A 190 19.79 6.16 8.55
N VAL A 191 19.48 5.08 9.26
CA VAL A 191 18.67 3.98 8.71
C VAL A 191 17.26 4.47 8.32
N SER A 192 16.67 5.41 9.06
CA SER A 192 15.35 5.97 8.68
C SER A 192 15.39 6.86 7.44
N ALA A 193 16.55 7.41 7.07
CA ALA A 193 16.74 8.14 5.81
C ALA A 193 17.00 7.22 4.62
N GLU A 194 17.71 6.11 4.84
CA GLU A 194 18.07 5.17 3.76
C GLU A 194 16.93 4.19 3.42
N MET A 195 16.24 3.63 4.43
CA MET A 195 15.18 2.62 4.23
C MET A 195 13.99 3.06 3.35
N PRO A 196 13.50 4.32 3.40
CA PRO A 196 12.41 4.78 2.56
C PRO A 196 12.69 4.63 1.06
N TRP A 197 13.94 4.71 0.62
CA TRP A 197 14.29 4.57 -0.80
C TRP A 197 14.01 3.17 -1.34
N LEU A 198 14.14 2.15 -0.49
CA LEU A 198 13.72 0.80 -0.84
C LEU A 198 12.19 0.73 -1.03
N ALA A 199 11.42 1.37 -0.15
CA ALA A 199 9.96 1.46 -0.29
C ALA A 199 9.57 2.26 -1.55
N VAL A 200 10.28 3.36 -1.86
CA VAL A 200 10.08 4.17 -3.08
C VAL A 200 10.22 3.31 -4.33
N PHE A 201 11.24 2.44 -4.41
CA PHE A 201 11.42 1.55 -5.54
C PHE A 201 10.18 0.66 -5.78
N PHE A 202 9.65 0.04 -4.73
CA PHE A 202 8.43 -0.78 -4.84
C PHE A 202 7.17 0.06 -5.08
N ALA A 203 7.09 1.30 -4.58
CA ALA A 203 6.00 2.23 -4.84
C ALA A 203 5.93 2.63 -6.32
N VAL A 204 7.09 2.92 -6.92
CA VAL A 204 7.21 3.19 -8.36
C VAL A 204 6.80 1.95 -9.15
N GLY A 205 7.31 0.76 -8.80
CA GLY A 205 6.92 -0.50 -9.45
C GLY A 205 5.42 -0.77 -9.39
N ALA A 206 4.80 -0.59 -8.21
CA ALA A 206 3.35 -0.76 -8.02
C ALA A 206 2.54 0.27 -8.83
N THR A 207 3.00 1.51 -8.88
CA THR A 207 2.38 2.59 -9.68
C THR A 207 2.45 2.27 -11.16
N VAL A 208 3.62 1.92 -11.68
CA VAL A 208 3.81 1.54 -13.10
C VAL A 208 2.96 0.33 -13.45
N ALA A 209 2.97 -0.73 -12.64
CA ALA A 209 2.18 -1.93 -12.88
C ALA A 209 0.66 -1.62 -12.89
N THR A 210 0.20 -0.75 -11.99
CA THR A 210 -1.21 -0.33 -11.92
C THR A 210 -1.59 0.53 -13.12
N TYR A 211 -0.73 1.46 -13.51
CA TYR A 211 -0.93 2.32 -14.68
C TYR A 211 -0.96 1.52 -15.99
N VAL A 212 -0.03 0.59 -16.18
CA VAL A 212 -0.01 -0.31 -17.36
C VAL A 212 -1.24 -1.22 -17.37
N GLY A 213 -1.68 -1.72 -16.22
CA GLY A 213 -2.93 -2.47 -16.10
C GLY A 213 -4.14 -1.67 -16.58
N TRP A 214 -4.21 -0.40 -16.17
CA TRP A 214 -5.26 0.54 -16.60
C TRP A 214 -5.21 0.84 -18.09
N TYR A 215 -4.01 1.05 -18.62
CA TYR A 215 -3.83 1.30 -20.04
C TYR A 215 -4.24 0.10 -20.90
N LYS A 216 -3.90 -1.12 -20.46
CA LYS A 216 -4.30 -2.36 -21.14
C LYS A 216 -5.81 -2.60 -21.07
N SER A 217 -6.45 -2.34 -19.93
CA SER A 217 -7.91 -2.53 -19.80
C SER A 217 -8.70 -1.60 -20.72
N ARG A 218 -8.19 -0.41 -21.03
CA ARG A 218 -8.80 0.53 -22.00
C ARG A 218 -8.68 0.09 -23.46
N ARG A 219 -7.71 -0.78 -23.76
CA ARG A 219 -7.42 -1.27 -25.12
C ARG A 219 -8.01 -2.65 -25.40
N ALA A 220 -8.58 -3.31 -24.39
CA ALA A 220 -9.29 -4.55 -24.60
C ALA A 220 -10.46 -4.28 -25.55
N PRO A 221 -10.60 -5.03 -26.66
CA PRO A 221 -11.77 -4.92 -27.52
C PRO A 221 -13.02 -5.11 -26.65
N PRO A 222 -14.12 -4.37 -26.90
CA PRO A 222 -15.39 -4.69 -26.25
C PRO A 222 -15.67 -6.16 -26.55
N THR A 223 -15.75 -6.99 -25.51
CA THR A 223 -16.16 -8.38 -25.65
C THR A 223 -17.49 -8.31 -26.42
N PRO A 224 -17.58 -8.90 -27.63
CA PRO A 224 -18.85 -8.91 -28.34
C PRO A 224 -19.89 -9.45 -27.36
N PRO A 225 -21.08 -8.81 -27.25
CA PRO A 225 -22.12 -9.30 -26.37
C PRO A 225 -22.22 -10.79 -26.67
N ALA A 226 -22.04 -11.64 -25.66
CA ALA A 226 -22.22 -13.07 -25.80
C ALA A 226 -23.58 -13.21 -26.47
N ALA A 227 -23.57 -13.49 -27.78
CA ALA A 227 -24.78 -13.58 -28.57
C ALA A 227 -25.65 -14.55 -27.79
N GLU A 228 -26.88 -14.13 -27.51
CA GLU A 228 -27.85 -14.89 -26.73
C GLU A 228 -27.97 -16.29 -27.33
N GLU A 229 -27.13 -17.22 -26.88
CA GLU A 229 -27.23 -18.66 -27.09
C GLU A 229 -28.35 -19.17 -26.17
N SER A 230 -29.48 -18.48 -26.24
CA SER A 230 -30.72 -18.76 -25.52
C SER A 230 -31.92 -18.69 -26.47
N ALA A 231 -31.71 -18.44 -27.77
CA ALA A 231 -32.79 -18.35 -28.76
C ALA A 231 -32.88 -19.54 -29.73
N THR A 232 -31.97 -20.53 -29.68
CA THR A 232 -31.97 -21.64 -30.66
C THR A 232 -32.24 -23.03 -30.05
N GLU A 233 -32.18 -23.20 -28.73
CA GLU A 233 -32.47 -24.52 -28.10
C GLU A 233 -33.96 -24.70 -27.72
N SER A 234 -34.81 -23.68 -27.91
CA SER A 234 -36.25 -23.76 -27.62
C SER A 234 -37.14 -24.00 -28.85
N VAL A 235 -36.59 -24.04 -30.07
CA VAL A 235 -37.37 -24.28 -31.29
C VAL A 235 -37.34 -25.76 -31.72
N GLU A 236 -36.28 -26.51 -31.42
CA GLU A 236 -36.19 -27.93 -31.84
C GLU A 236 -37.02 -28.89 -30.95
N VAL A 237 -37.38 -28.49 -29.73
CA VAL A 237 -38.20 -29.35 -28.83
C VAL A 237 -39.70 -29.20 -29.09
N VAL A 238 -40.16 -28.13 -29.75
CA VAL A 238 -41.59 -27.94 -30.06
C VAL A 238 -41.99 -28.67 -31.35
N GLU A 239 -41.09 -28.79 -32.33
CA GLU A 239 -41.40 -29.47 -33.60
C GLU A 239 -41.50 -31.00 -33.44
N VAL A 240 -40.81 -31.62 -32.47
CA VAL A 240 -40.91 -33.07 -32.23
C VAL A 240 -42.20 -33.44 -31.47
N VAL A 241 -42.76 -32.55 -30.65
CA VAL A 241 -43.99 -32.83 -29.89
C VAL A 241 -45.26 -32.70 -30.74
N GLU A 242 -45.24 -31.86 -31.79
CA GLU A 242 -46.40 -31.69 -32.67
C GLU A 242 -46.54 -32.81 -33.72
N VAL A 243 -45.43 -33.47 -34.11
CA VAL A 243 -45.47 -34.61 -35.04
C VAL A 243 -45.99 -35.89 -34.37
N GLU A 244 -45.70 -36.12 -33.09
CA GLU A 244 -46.16 -37.34 -32.39
C GLU A 244 -47.66 -37.30 -32.09
N LYS A 245 -48.25 -36.11 -31.91
CA LYS A 245 -49.68 -35.97 -31.62
C LYS A 245 -50.59 -36.12 -32.86
N SER A 246 -50.05 -35.96 -34.07
CA SER A 246 -50.80 -36.22 -35.31
C SER A 246 -50.79 -37.69 -35.74
N SER A 247 -49.92 -38.54 -35.16
CA SER A 247 -49.87 -39.97 -35.49
C SER A 247 -50.91 -40.82 -34.76
N GLU A 248 -51.50 -40.34 -33.65
CA GLU A 248 -52.47 -41.13 -32.88
C GLU A 248 -53.94 -40.94 -33.31
N LEU A 249 -54.24 -39.98 -34.20
CA LEU A 249 -55.62 -39.70 -34.63
C LEU A 249 -56.05 -40.40 -35.94
N GLY A 250 -55.18 -41.21 -36.55
CA GLY A 250 -55.45 -41.91 -37.81
C GLY A 250 -55.99 -43.33 -37.67
N GLU A 251 -55.99 -43.93 -36.48
CA GLU A 251 -56.27 -45.37 -36.30
C GLU A 251 -57.57 -45.62 -35.50
N LYS A 252 -58.70 -45.13 -36.01
CA LYS A 252 -60.02 -45.73 -35.70
C LYS A 252 -60.89 -45.73 -36.95
N HIS A 253 -60.63 -46.73 -37.78
CA HIS A 253 -61.53 -47.23 -38.82
C HIS A 253 -62.48 -48.28 -38.21
N ASP A 254 -63.71 -48.28 -38.71
CA ASP A 254 -64.57 -49.45 -38.98
C ASP A 254 -64.94 -50.42 -37.84
N VAL A 255 -66.16 -50.25 -37.33
CA VAL A 255 -67.21 -51.30 -37.22
C VAL A 255 -68.58 -50.66 -37.43
#